data_AF-A0AAN6QR37-F1
#
_entry.id   AF-A0AAN6QR37-F1
#
_cell.length_a   1.000
_cell.length_b   1.000
_cell.length_c   1.000
_cell.angle_alpha   90.00
_cell.angle_beta   90.00
_cell.angle_gamma   90.00
#
_symmetry.space_group_name_H-M   'P 1'
#
loop_
_entity.id
_entity.type
_entity.pdbx_description
1 polymer ?
#
loop_
_entity_poly.entity_id
_entity_poly.type
_entity_poly.pdbx_seq_one_letter_code
_entity_poly.pdbx_strand_id
1 'polypeptide(L)'
;MAVFRTVIVAFLSATILAMGVAAGPVEPRSELTTRQVCGPTVCAEGLSCCNASCGYCTKPGEACTMEACLGPQCGPNTCAFGEVCCNESCGYCTKPGQGCTDELCLGPKCGANKFCAVGEVCCNESCGYCTKPGEKCTIELCQG
;
A
#
# COMPACT_ATOMS: atom_id res chain seq x y z
N MET A 1 -69.98 -60.07 -34.27
CA MET A 1 -70.16 -60.33 -32.82
C MET A 1 -68.79 -60.41 -32.18
N ALA A 2 -68.66 -59.91 -30.94
CA ALA A 2 -67.45 -59.83 -30.12
C ALA A 2 -66.50 -58.65 -30.50
N VAL A 3 -65.86 -57.87 -29.62
CA VAL A 3 -65.53 -57.98 -28.19
C VAL A 3 -65.40 -56.56 -27.58
N PHE A 4 -65.80 -56.45 -26.31
CA PHE A 4 -65.62 -55.34 -25.35
C PHE A 4 -64.14 -55.11 -24.97
N ARG A 5 -63.63 -53.86 -24.93
CA ARG A 5 -63.11 -53.20 -23.70
C ARG A 5 -62.18 -51.99 -23.94
N THR A 6 -62.53 -50.91 -23.23
CA THR A 6 -61.69 -49.82 -22.66
C THR A 6 -61.16 -48.74 -23.59
N VAL A 7 -61.63 -47.50 -23.40
CA VAL A 7 -60.78 -46.36 -22.99
C VAL A 7 -61.59 -45.44 -22.09
N ILE A 8 -61.09 -45.26 -20.86
CA ILE A 8 -61.58 -44.29 -19.86
C ILE A 8 -61.04 -42.91 -20.27
N VAL A 9 -61.92 -41.95 -20.51
CA VAL A 9 -61.54 -40.53 -20.67
C VAL A 9 -62.19 -39.76 -19.53
N ALA A 10 -61.44 -39.55 -18.44
CA ALA A 10 -61.82 -38.65 -17.37
C ALA A 10 -60.70 -37.62 -17.19
N PHE A 11 -61.04 -36.38 -17.50
CA PHE A 11 -60.21 -35.19 -17.49
C PHE A 11 -59.55 -34.99 -16.13
N LEU A 12 -58.23 -35.14 -16.07
CA LEU A 12 -57.41 -34.73 -14.93
C LEU A 12 -56.77 -33.37 -15.25
N SER A 13 -57.33 -32.35 -14.60
CA SER A 13 -56.79 -31.02 -14.41
C SER A 13 -55.42 -31.08 -13.74
N ALA A 14 -54.36 -30.86 -14.51
CA ALA A 14 -53.04 -30.56 -13.97
C ALA A 14 -52.74 -29.08 -14.25
N THR A 15 -52.98 -28.27 -13.22
CA THR A 15 -52.51 -26.89 -13.12
C THR A 15 -51.02 -26.83 -13.42
N ILE A 16 -50.65 -26.11 -14.49
CA ILE A 16 -49.27 -25.73 -14.76
C ILE A 16 -48.85 -24.79 -13.62
N LEU A 17 -48.09 -25.30 -12.66
CA LEU A 17 -47.34 -24.44 -11.74
C LEU A 17 -46.30 -23.72 -12.60
N ALA A 18 -46.60 -22.49 -13.00
CA ALA A 18 -45.59 -21.55 -13.41
C ALA A 18 -44.70 -21.30 -12.17
N MET A 19 -43.58 -22.01 -12.09
CA MET A 19 -42.48 -21.61 -11.22
C MET A 19 -41.95 -20.30 -11.78
N GLY A 20 -42.56 -19.19 -11.36
CA GLY A 20 -41.96 -17.89 -11.49
C GLY A 20 -40.65 -17.93 -10.73
N VAL A 21 -39.54 -17.95 -11.46
CA VAL A 21 -38.26 -17.52 -10.91
C VAL A 21 -38.46 -16.07 -10.52
N ALA A 22 -38.72 -15.84 -9.23
CA ALA A 22 -38.55 -14.52 -8.65
C ALA A 22 -37.05 -14.21 -8.81
N ALA A 23 -36.71 -13.52 -9.90
CA ALA A 23 -35.61 -12.59 -9.84
C ALA A 23 -35.96 -11.67 -8.67
N GLY A 24 -35.35 -11.92 -7.51
CA GLY A 24 -35.37 -10.95 -6.42
C GLY A 24 -34.94 -9.61 -7.00
N PRO A 25 -35.39 -8.49 -6.42
CA PRO A 25 -34.89 -7.19 -6.83
C PRO A 25 -33.38 -7.29 -6.84
N VAL A 26 -32.79 -7.15 -8.03
CA VAL A 26 -31.38 -6.81 -8.14
C VAL A 26 -31.33 -5.47 -7.43
N GLU A 27 -30.92 -5.47 -6.15
CA GLU A 27 -30.63 -4.21 -5.48
C GLU A 27 -29.75 -3.45 -6.47
N PRO A 28 -30.10 -2.21 -6.86
CA PRO A 28 -29.19 -1.42 -7.65
C PRO A 28 -27.92 -1.38 -6.82
N ARG A 29 -26.89 -2.07 -7.31
CA ARG A 29 -25.55 -2.08 -6.71
C ARG A 29 -25.19 -0.62 -6.61
N SER A 30 -25.35 -0.08 -5.40
CA SER A 30 -25.30 1.35 -5.11
C SER A 30 -24.27 1.98 -6.01
N GLU A 31 -24.75 2.69 -7.03
CA GLU A 31 -23.91 3.48 -7.93
C GLU A 31 -23.34 4.55 -7.02
N LEU A 32 -22.19 4.24 -6.42
CA LEU A 32 -21.51 5.08 -5.47
C LEU A 32 -20.89 6.22 -6.29
N THR A 33 -21.75 7.15 -6.70
CA THR A 33 -21.43 8.49 -7.19
C THR A 33 -20.92 9.39 -6.05
N THR A 34 -20.33 8.78 -5.03
CA THR A 34 -19.68 9.49 -3.93
C THR A 34 -18.19 9.26 -4.08
N ARG A 35 -17.47 10.33 -4.42
CA ARG A 35 -16.01 10.40 -4.30
C ARG A 35 -15.60 9.83 -2.93
N GLN A 36 -15.03 8.63 -2.92
CA GLN A 36 -14.70 7.91 -1.70
C GLN A 36 -13.36 8.38 -1.15
N VAL A 37 -13.32 8.81 0.12
CA VAL A 37 -12.06 9.13 0.80
C VAL A 37 -11.23 7.85 0.98
N CYS A 38 -9.95 7.92 0.64
CA CYS A 38 -8.99 6.84 0.72
C CYS A 38 -7.68 7.41 1.27
N GLY A 39 -7.53 7.44 2.59
CA GLY A 39 -6.35 8.04 3.22
C GLY A 39 -6.13 9.51 2.82
N PRO A 40 -4.95 9.87 2.26
CA PRO A 40 -4.68 11.24 1.80
C PRO A 40 -5.33 11.58 0.45
N THR A 41 -5.91 10.59 -0.25
CA THR A 41 -6.47 10.75 -1.59
C THR A 41 -7.98 10.62 -1.54
N VAL A 42 -8.67 11.21 -2.52
CA VAL A 42 -10.08 10.96 -2.77
C VAL A 42 -10.19 10.22 -4.11
N CYS A 43 -10.79 9.04 -4.11
CA CYS A 43 -10.93 8.22 -5.30
C CYS A 43 -11.84 8.90 -6.32
N ALA A 44 -11.43 8.87 -7.59
CA ALA A 44 -12.25 9.29 -8.71
C ALA A 44 -13.50 8.40 -8.84
N GLU A 45 -14.53 8.90 -9.54
CA GLU A 45 -15.75 8.13 -9.76
C GLU A 45 -15.47 6.78 -10.43
N GLY A 46 -16.17 5.74 -9.97
CA GLY A 46 -15.98 4.37 -10.46
C GLY A 46 -14.75 3.64 -9.91
N LEU A 47 -13.94 4.25 -9.05
CA LEU A 47 -12.84 3.59 -8.33
C LEU A 47 -13.22 3.28 -6.88
N SER A 48 -12.67 2.21 -6.33
CA SER A 48 -12.79 1.82 -4.92
C SER A 48 -11.46 2.01 -4.19
N CYS A 49 -11.50 2.46 -2.93
CA CYS A 49 -10.30 2.51 -2.09
C CYS A 49 -9.80 1.08 -1.85
N CYS A 50 -8.60 0.81 -2.33
CA CYS A 50 -7.92 -0.47 -2.14
C CYS A 50 -7.06 -0.41 -0.88
N ASN A 51 -6.21 0.62 -0.75
CA ASN A 51 -5.35 0.76 0.40
C ASN A 51 -5.44 2.18 0.95
N ALA A 52 -6.20 2.34 2.03
CA ALA A 52 -6.40 3.61 2.70
C ALA A 52 -5.10 4.16 3.32
N SER A 53 -4.15 3.30 3.72
CA SER A 53 -2.86 3.77 4.25
C SER A 53 -2.04 4.49 3.17
N CYS A 54 -2.28 4.15 1.91
CA CYS A 54 -1.58 4.63 0.72
C CYS A 54 -2.38 5.62 -0.13
N GLY A 55 -3.67 5.80 0.17
CA GLY A 55 -4.61 6.43 -0.73
C GLY A 55 -4.65 5.85 -2.14
N TYR A 56 -4.46 4.54 -2.24
CA TYR A 56 -4.47 3.83 -3.51
C TYR A 56 -5.89 3.41 -3.88
N CYS A 57 -6.36 3.88 -5.04
CA CYS A 57 -7.67 3.61 -5.60
C CYS A 57 -7.52 2.70 -6.82
N THR A 58 -8.38 1.69 -6.93
CA THR A 58 -8.36 0.70 -8.02
C THR A 58 -9.75 0.49 -8.59
N LYS A 59 -9.87 -0.15 -9.75
CA LYS A 59 -11.18 -0.48 -10.32
C LYS A 59 -11.82 -1.63 -9.52
N PRO A 60 -13.16 -1.67 -9.44
CA PRO A 60 -13.85 -2.79 -8.82
C PRO A 60 -13.45 -4.14 -9.43
N GLY A 61 -13.01 -5.08 -8.60
CA GLY A 61 -12.63 -6.43 -9.01
C GLY A 61 -11.17 -6.60 -9.43
N GLU A 62 -10.36 -5.55 -9.44
CA GLU A 62 -8.91 -5.68 -9.57
C GLU A 62 -8.29 -6.17 -8.25
N ALA A 63 -7.19 -6.93 -8.37
CA ALA A 63 -6.45 -7.41 -7.21
C ALA A 63 -5.86 -6.24 -6.42
N CYS A 64 -6.01 -6.29 -5.11
CA CYS A 64 -5.57 -5.27 -4.19
C CYS A 64 -4.62 -5.88 -3.17
N THR A 65 -3.54 -5.18 -2.88
CA THR A 65 -2.56 -5.59 -1.89
C THR A 65 -2.44 -4.53 -0.80
N MET A 66 -2.27 -4.99 0.45
CA MET A 66 -2.28 -4.16 1.65
C MET A 66 -0.86 -3.91 2.18
N GLU A 67 0.10 -3.65 1.29
CA GLU A 67 1.45 -3.30 1.72
C GLU A 67 1.48 -1.94 2.42
N ALA A 68 2.45 -1.80 3.33
CA ALA A 68 2.76 -0.52 3.92
C ALA A 68 3.29 0.42 2.83
N CYS A 69 2.72 1.63 2.77
CA CYS A 69 3.31 2.67 1.95
C CYS A 69 4.51 3.29 2.63
N LEU A 70 5.62 3.31 1.91
CA LEU A 70 6.82 4.03 2.29
C LEU A 70 6.83 5.36 1.54
N GLY A 71 7.33 6.40 2.20
CA GLY A 71 7.64 7.65 1.53
C GLY A 71 8.91 7.54 0.68
N PRO A 72 9.35 8.65 0.06
CA PRO A 72 10.59 8.67 -0.72
C PRO A 72 11.81 8.33 0.14
N GLN A 73 12.84 7.78 -0.50
CA GLN A 73 14.19 7.77 0.09
C GLN A 73 14.68 9.21 0.26
N CYS A 74 15.41 9.47 1.33
CA CYS A 74 15.94 10.79 1.65
C CYS A 74 17.27 10.60 2.38
N GLY A 75 18.37 10.64 1.64
CA GLY A 75 19.69 10.30 2.17
C GLY A 75 19.72 8.96 2.93
N PRO A 76 20.11 8.94 4.22
CA PRO A 76 20.14 7.72 5.03
C PRO A 76 18.76 7.28 5.54
N ASN A 77 17.72 8.09 5.37
CA ASN A 77 16.38 7.83 5.89
C ASN A 77 15.40 7.51 4.77
N THR A 78 14.29 6.87 5.14
CA THR A 78 13.09 6.78 4.29
C THR A 78 12.02 7.64 4.93
N CYS A 79 11.45 8.58 4.18
CA CYS A 79 10.41 9.45 4.70
C CYS A 79 9.12 8.67 4.99
N ALA A 80 8.32 9.22 5.90
CA ALA A 80 6.99 8.65 6.11
C ALA A 80 6.14 8.86 4.85
N PHE A 81 5.13 8.00 4.67
CA PHE A 81 4.21 8.18 3.56
C PHE A 81 3.50 9.54 3.64
N GLY A 82 3.40 10.21 2.49
CA GLY A 82 2.84 11.56 2.38
C GLY A 82 3.82 12.69 2.72
N GLU A 83 5.03 12.37 3.18
CA GLU A 83 6.13 13.33 3.33
C GLU A 83 6.97 13.43 2.05
N VAL A 84 7.71 14.53 1.95
CA VAL A 84 8.69 14.78 0.88
C VAL A 84 10.09 14.84 1.49
N CYS A 85 11.09 14.41 0.71
CA CYS A 85 12.48 14.63 1.12
C CYS A 85 12.76 16.13 1.08
N CYS A 86 13.16 16.66 2.22
CA CYS A 86 13.51 18.06 2.41
C CYS A 86 15.00 18.24 2.13
N ASN A 87 15.85 17.45 2.80
CA ASN A 87 17.29 17.55 2.70
C ASN A 87 17.91 16.17 2.56
N GLU A 88 18.35 15.83 1.35
CA GLU A 88 18.99 14.56 1.02
C GLU A 88 20.30 14.34 1.79
N SER A 89 21.05 15.39 2.10
CA SER A 89 22.33 15.24 2.82
C SER A 89 22.10 14.84 4.28
N CYS A 90 21.03 15.33 4.88
CA CYS A 90 20.69 15.10 6.29
C CYS A 90 19.68 13.97 6.49
N GLY A 91 18.98 13.57 5.42
CA GLY A 91 17.82 12.68 5.49
C GLY A 91 16.62 13.30 6.22
N TYR A 92 16.44 14.62 6.12
CA TYR A 92 15.30 15.29 6.73
C TYR A 92 14.08 15.20 5.83
N CYS A 93 12.97 14.73 6.42
CA CYS A 93 11.68 14.61 5.77
C CYS A 93 10.75 15.69 6.31
N THR A 94 9.84 16.18 5.47
CA THR A 94 8.87 17.17 5.87
C THR A 94 7.55 17.00 5.15
N LYS A 95 6.49 17.67 5.63
CA LYS A 95 5.22 17.69 4.92
C LYS A 95 5.30 18.58 3.68
N PRO A 96 4.52 18.29 2.63
CA PRO A 96 4.44 19.15 1.45
C PRO A 96 4.15 20.61 1.82
N GLY A 97 4.92 21.55 1.24
CA GLY A 97 4.75 22.99 1.44
C GLY A 97 5.34 23.55 2.74
N GLN A 98 5.96 22.73 3.59
CA GLN A 98 6.73 23.21 4.74
C GLN A 98 8.13 23.68 4.30
N GLY A 99 8.70 24.61 5.06
CA GLY A 99 10.04 25.15 4.81
C GLY A 99 11.14 24.10 4.97
N CYS A 100 12.24 24.29 4.24
CA CYS A 100 13.40 23.42 4.26
C CYS A 100 14.71 24.19 4.45
N THR A 101 15.72 23.52 4.98
CA THR A 101 17.09 24.03 5.10
C THR A 101 18.02 23.26 4.17
N ASP A 102 18.81 23.97 3.37
CA ASP A 102 19.79 23.40 2.42
C ASP A 102 21.18 23.19 3.05
N GLU A 103 21.22 22.91 4.34
CA GLU A 103 22.49 22.67 5.03
C GLU A 103 23.12 21.34 4.62
N LEU A 104 24.44 21.31 4.55
CA LEU A 104 25.19 20.07 4.32
C LEU A 104 25.43 19.39 5.67
N CYS A 105 24.77 18.26 5.92
CA CYS A 105 25.10 17.43 7.07
C CYS A 105 26.33 16.56 6.77
N LEU A 106 27.29 16.59 7.69
CA LEU A 106 28.42 15.67 7.71
C LEU A 106 28.18 14.63 8.80
N GLY A 107 28.53 13.37 8.54
CA GLY A 107 28.49 12.33 9.56
C GLY A 107 29.57 12.55 10.64
N PRO A 108 29.67 11.67 11.64
CA PRO A 108 30.64 11.84 12.72
C PRO A 108 32.07 11.83 12.17
N LYS A 109 32.94 12.66 12.77
CA LYS A 109 34.38 12.58 12.50
C LYS A 109 34.89 11.21 12.95
N CYS A 110 35.72 10.58 12.12
CA CYS A 110 36.29 9.27 12.39
C CYS A 110 37.76 9.25 12.01
N GLY A 111 38.63 9.30 13.02
CA GLY A 111 40.07 9.45 12.84
C GLY A 111 40.50 10.87 12.45
N ALA A 112 41.74 11.00 11.97
CA ALA A 112 42.36 12.31 11.77
C ALA A 112 41.67 13.16 10.69
N ASN A 113 41.37 12.55 9.53
CA ASN A 113 41.04 13.26 8.29
C ASN A 113 39.78 12.73 7.58
N LYS A 114 38.91 11.99 8.27
CA LYS A 114 37.71 11.40 7.66
C LYS A 114 36.45 11.71 8.48
N PHE A 115 35.36 11.95 7.77
CA PHE A 115 34.00 11.97 8.32
C PHE A 115 33.26 10.76 7.75
N CYS A 116 32.46 10.10 8.58
CA CYS A 116 31.58 9.04 8.11
C CYS A 116 30.43 9.60 7.29
N ALA A 117 29.74 8.74 6.53
CA ALA A 117 28.50 9.17 5.90
C ALA A 117 27.46 9.51 6.96
N VAL A 118 26.49 10.37 6.63
CA VAL A 118 25.37 10.66 7.53
C VAL A 118 24.60 9.36 7.76
N GLY A 119 24.27 9.07 9.02
CA GLY A 119 23.64 7.81 9.44
C GLY A 119 24.61 6.68 9.74
N GLU A 120 25.91 6.83 9.45
CA GLU A 120 26.94 5.89 9.90
C GLU A 120 27.51 6.29 11.26
N VAL A 121 28.14 5.32 11.93
CA VAL A 121 28.90 5.52 13.16
C VAL A 121 30.39 5.30 12.90
N CYS A 122 31.23 6.06 13.61
CA CYS A 122 32.66 5.77 13.63
C CYS A 122 32.87 4.48 14.44
N CYS A 123 33.29 3.42 13.77
CA CYS A 123 33.59 2.16 14.42
C CYS A 123 35.02 2.15 14.94
N ASN A 124 36.00 2.57 14.13
CA ASN A 124 37.39 2.56 14.54
C ASN A 124 38.11 3.86 14.11
N GLU A 125 38.36 4.72 15.09
CA GLU A 125 39.01 6.02 14.89
C GLU A 125 40.46 5.88 14.41
N SER A 126 41.21 4.88 14.88
CA SER A 126 42.60 4.67 14.45
C SER A 126 42.70 4.40 12.94
N CYS A 127 41.66 3.84 12.34
CA CYS A 127 41.62 3.48 10.93
C CYS A 127 40.74 4.42 10.09
N GLY A 128 40.02 5.35 10.72
CA GLY A 128 38.93 6.08 10.06
C GLY A 128 37.86 5.15 9.48
N TYR A 129 37.57 4.04 10.17
CA TYR A 129 36.63 3.03 9.69
C TYR A 129 35.21 3.33 10.21
N CYS A 130 34.28 3.47 9.27
CA CYS A 130 32.88 3.77 9.49
C CYS A 130 32.03 2.54 9.19
N THR A 131 30.92 2.39 9.89
CA THR A 131 29.99 1.28 9.68
C THR A 131 28.55 1.72 9.98
N LYS A 132 27.59 0.87 9.65
CA LYS A 132 26.19 1.12 9.99
C LYS A 132 25.94 0.90 11.49
N PRO A 133 24.96 1.60 12.08
CA PRO A 133 24.55 1.34 13.45
C PRO A 133 24.21 -0.15 13.67
N GLY A 134 24.80 -0.74 14.70
CA GLY A 134 24.55 -2.15 15.08
C GLY A 134 25.34 -3.20 14.32
N GLU A 135 26.15 -2.82 13.32
CA GLU A 135 27.08 -3.75 12.69
C GLU A 135 28.27 -4.07 13.61
N LYS A 136 28.85 -5.27 13.41
CA LYS A 136 30.00 -5.71 14.20
C LYS A 136 31.18 -4.80 13.94
N CYS A 137 31.85 -4.42 15.02
CA CYS A 137 32.97 -3.51 15.00
C CYS A 137 34.17 -4.14 15.72
N THR A 138 35.34 -4.07 15.09
CA THR A 138 36.62 -4.46 15.70
C THR A 138 37.46 -3.22 15.94
N ILE A 139 37.83 -3.01 17.20
CA ILE A 139 38.75 -1.94 17.60
C ILE A 139 40.16 -2.51 17.56
N GLU A 140 40.85 -2.23 16.47
CA GLU A 140 42.26 -2.58 16.27
C GLU A 140 43.07 -1.33 15.92
N LEU A 141 44.34 -1.32 16.29
CA LEU A 141 45.23 -0.21 15.97
C LEU A 141 45.72 -0.35 14.53
N CYS A 142 45.22 0.50 13.63
CA CYS A 142 45.81 0.64 12.30
C CYS A 142 47.11 1.45 12.38
N GLN A 143 48.13 1.00 11.65
CA GLN A 143 49.32 1.81 11.38
C GLN A 143 48.97 2.71 10.18
N GLY A 144 48.88 4.02 10.45
CA GLY A 144 48.56 5.05 9.46
C GLY A 144 49.71 5.39 8.51
#